data_AF-A0A3M0XIV6-F1
#
_entry.id   AF-A0A3M0XIV6-F1
#
_cell.length_a   1.000
_cell.length_b   1.000
_cell.length_c   1.000
_cell.angle_alpha   90.00
_cell.angle_beta   90.00
_cell.angle_gamma   90.00
#
_symmetry.space_group_name_H-M   'P 1'
#
loop_
_entity.id
_entity.type
_entity.pdbx_description
1 polymer ?
#
loop_
_entity_poly.entity_id
_entity_poly.type
_entity_poly.pdbx_seq_one_letter_code
_entity_poly.pdbx_strand_id
1 'polypeptide(L)'
;MDCFVGIDLGSTTTKSIYMSPDEEILGRGITNSRSNYALACEVAADEAEINSRFNVLRKRLEASGDDGSAAEVTQWLTARFRLAQHLLQTDALEEECRRVVAEWPDAGERADYEA
;
A
#
# COMPACT_ATOMS: atom_id res chain seq x y z
N MET A 1 -20.72 -4.48 -5.56
CA MET A 1 -20.16 -4.09 -6.85
C MET A 1 -19.22 -5.20 -7.21
N ASP A 2 -19.56 -5.96 -8.25
CA ASP A 2 -18.73 -7.08 -8.66
C ASP A 2 -17.46 -6.51 -9.28
N CYS A 3 -16.31 -7.02 -8.88
CA CYS A 3 -15.02 -6.64 -9.43
C CYS A 3 -14.16 -7.88 -9.60
N PHE A 4 -13.32 -7.86 -10.63
CA PHE A 4 -12.35 -8.90 -10.92
C PHE A 4 -10.98 -8.43 -10.46
N VAL A 5 -10.22 -9.33 -9.83
CA VAL A 5 -8.84 -9.07 -9.44
C VAL A 5 -7.92 -9.92 -10.29
N GLY A 6 -7.04 -9.27 -11.04
CA GLY A 6 -5.94 -9.92 -11.74
C GLY A 6 -4.66 -9.74 -10.92
N ILE A 7 -3.90 -10.81 -10.75
CA ILE A 7 -2.57 -10.76 -10.12
C ILE A 7 -1.56 -11.39 -11.08
N ASP A 8 -0.54 -10.62 -11.43
CA ASP A 8 0.60 -11.05 -12.23
C ASP A 8 1.83 -11.17 -11.33
N LEU A 9 2.37 -12.37 -11.27
CA LEU A 9 3.51 -12.77 -10.45
C LEU A 9 4.77 -12.85 -11.32
N GLY A 10 5.52 -11.75 -11.38
CA GLY A 10 6.84 -11.72 -11.99
C GLY A 10 7.95 -12.05 -11.00
N SER A 11 9.13 -12.43 -11.50
CA SER A 11 10.32 -12.67 -10.68
C SER A 11 10.84 -11.41 -9.98
N THR A 12 10.69 -10.25 -10.61
CA THR A 12 11.15 -8.95 -10.08
C THR A 12 10.00 -8.08 -9.62
N THR A 13 8.82 -8.24 -10.21
CA THR A 13 7.68 -7.35 -9.96
C THR A 13 6.38 -8.11 -9.92
N THR A 14 5.62 -7.91 -8.85
CA THR A 14 4.24 -8.36 -8.72
C THR A 14 3.32 -7.19 -9.04
N LYS A 15 2.29 -7.43 -9.85
CA LYS A 15 1.29 -6.43 -10.21
C LYS A 15 -0.09 -6.96 -9.89
N SER A 16 -0.99 -6.06 -9.51
CA SER A 16 -2.39 -6.36 -9.41
C SER A 16 -3.23 -5.30 -10.11
N ILE A 17 -4.34 -5.73 -10.70
CA ILE A 17 -5.37 -4.86 -11.26
C ILE A 17 -6.71 -5.24 -10.68
N TYR A 18 -7.52 -4.22 -10.38
CA TYR A 18 -8.94 -4.37 -10.13
C TYR A 18 -9.69 -3.87 -11.36
N MET A 19 -10.67 -4.64 -11.79
CA MET A 19 -11.41 -4.39 -13.03
C MET A 19 -12.92 -4.52 -12.79
N SER A 20 -13.70 -3.67 -13.44
CA SER A 20 -15.16 -3.78 -13.48
C SER A 20 -15.61 -4.89 -14.44
N PRO A 21 -16.90 -5.29 -14.43
CA PRO A 21 -17.43 -6.22 -15.41
C PRO A 21 -17.38 -5.72 -16.86
N ASP A 22 -17.29 -4.41 -17.08
CA ASP A 22 -17.15 -3.78 -18.41
C ASP A 22 -15.68 -3.66 -18.84
N GLU A 23 -14.79 -4.45 -18.25
CA GLU A 23 -13.35 -4.48 -18.50
C GLU A 23 -12.60 -3.17 -18.16
N GLU A 24 -13.27 -2.22 -17.48
CA GLU A 24 -12.62 -0.98 -17.05
C GLU A 24 -11.68 -1.24 -15.87
N ILE A 25 -10.41 -0.81 -15.99
CA ILE A 25 -9.46 -0.84 -14.88
C ILE A 25 -9.84 0.21 -13.84
N LEU A 26 -10.20 -0.27 -12.64
CA LEU A 26 -10.57 0.56 -11.50
C LEU A 26 -9.33 1.00 -10.71
N GLY A 27 -8.32 0.14 -10.59
CA GLY A 27 -7.11 0.44 -9.83
C GLY A 27 -5.98 -0.54 -10.12
N ARG A 28 -4.77 -0.15 -9.73
CA ARG A 28 -3.53 -0.88 -9.97
C ARG A 28 -2.65 -0.84 -8.73
N GLY A 29 -1.91 -1.90 -8.51
CA GLY A 29 -0.87 -1.99 -7.48
C GLY A 29 0.36 -2.66 -8.06
N ILE A 30 1.54 -2.18 -7.67
CA ILE A 30 2.82 -2.65 -8.21
C ILE A 30 3.84 -2.65 -7.10
N THR A 31 4.39 -3.81 -6.80
CA THR A 31 5.48 -3.92 -5.84
C THR A 31 6.59 -4.83 -6.36
N ASN A 32 7.76 -4.71 -5.76
CA ASN A 32 8.87 -5.59 -6.05
C ASN A 32 8.59 -6.98 -5.45
N SER A 33 8.73 -8.04 -6.23
CA SER A 33 8.42 -9.41 -5.77
C SER A 33 9.32 -9.87 -4.62
N ARG A 34 10.53 -9.29 -4.51
CA ARG A 34 11.61 -9.66 -3.58
C ARG A 34 11.74 -11.18 -3.45
N SER A 35 12.20 -11.66 -2.29
CA SER A 35 12.28 -13.07 -1.93
C SER A 35 10.99 -13.61 -1.30
N ASN A 36 9.91 -12.82 -1.22
CA ASN A 36 8.64 -13.23 -0.62
C ASN A 36 7.45 -12.88 -1.53
N TYR A 37 7.12 -13.81 -2.43
CA TYR A 37 6.03 -13.66 -3.40
C TYR A 37 4.65 -13.52 -2.77
N ALA A 38 4.39 -14.20 -1.65
CA ALA A 38 3.10 -14.12 -0.97
C ALA A 38 2.85 -12.70 -0.47
N LEU A 39 3.83 -12.14 0.25
CA LEU A 39 3.76 -10.76 0.70
C LEU A 39 3.68 -9.77 -0.47
N ALA A 40 4.40 -10.03 -1.56
CA ALA A 40 4.32 -9.19 -2.75
C ALA A 40 2.94 -9.20 -3.42
N CYS A 41 2.25 -10.36 -3.44
CA CYS A 41 0.86 -10.46 -3.90
C CYS A 41 -0.08 -9.64 -3.02
N GLU A 42 0.03 -9.80 -1.70
CA GLU A 42 -0.80 -9.08 -0.73
C GLU A 42 -0.63 -7.57 -0.90
N VAL A 43 0.61 -7.09 -0.90
CA VAL A 43 0.91 -5.66 -1.06
C VAL A 43 0.41 -5.12 -2.40
N ALA A 44 0.63 -5.84 -3.52
CA ALA A 44 0.15 -5.41 -4.82
C ALA A 44 -1.39 -5.38 -4.88
N ALA A 45 -2.07 -6.37 -4.30
CA ALA A 45 -3.53 -6.43 -4.27
C ALA A 45 -4.12 -5.31 -3.42
N ASP A 46 -3.56 -5.05 -2.24
CA ASP A 46 -4.00 -3.97 -1.34
C ASP A 46 -3.85 -2.60 -2.00
N GLU A 47 -2.70 -2.35 -2.65
CA GLU A 47 -2.50 -1.11 -3.41
C GLU A 47 -3.54 -0.97 -4.53
N ALA A 48 -3.81 -2.04 -5.27
CA ALA A 48 -4.80 -2.00 -6.35
C ALA A 48 -6.21 -1.74 -5.82
N GLU A 49 -6.56 -2.31 -4.67
CA GLU A 49 -7.86 -2.09 -4.03
C GLU A 49 -8.02 -0.65 -3.56
N ILE A 50 -7.02 -0.10 -2.85
CA ILE A 50 -7.02 1.28 -2.36
C ILE A 50 -7.19 2.24 -3.54
N ASN A 51 -6.37 2.08 -4.59
CA ASN A 51 -6.47 2.90 -5.80
C ASN A 51 -7.86 2.80 -6.44
N SER A 52 -8.47 1.62 -6.45
CA SER A 52 -9.82 1.42 -6.98
C SER A 52 -10.86 2.20 -6.21
N ARG A 53 -10.82 2.14 -4.88
CA ARG A 53 -11.77 2.86 -4.02
C ARG A 53 -11.67 4.37 -4.21
N PHE A 54 -10.45 4.92 -4.29
CA PHE A 54 -10.23 6.34 -4.57
C PHE A 54 -10.71 6.75 -5.97
N ASN A 55 -10.47 5.92 -6.99
CA ASN A 55 -10.95 6.18 -8.35
C ASN A 55 -12.47 6.16 -8.44
N VAL A 56 -13.14 5.20 -7.78
CA VAL A 56 -14.61 5.15 -7.71
C VAL A 56 -15.16 6.37 -6.97
N LEU A 57 -14.56 6.74 -5.82
CA LEU A 57 -14.95 7.93 -5.07
C LEU A 57 -14.86 9.19 -5.94
N ARG A 58 -13.71 9.40 -6.59
CA ARG A 58 -13.50 10.55 -7.49
C ARG A 58 -14.58 10.64 -8.55
N LYS A 59 -14.83 9.55 -9.29
CA LYS A 59 -15.86 9.50 -10.34
C LYS A 59 -17.25 9.85 -9.83
N ARG A 60 -17.60 9.38 -8.62
CA ARG A 60 -18.89 9.66 -7.99
C ARG A 60 -19.02 11.13 -7.57
N LEU A 61 -17.94 11.73 -7.10
CA LEU A 61 -17.90 13.16 -6.75
C LEU A 61 -17.99 14.04 -8.00
N GLU A 62 -17.22 13.75 -9.05
CA GLU A 62 -17.29 14.45 -10.35
C GLU A 62 -18.72 14.39 -10.93
N ALA A 63 -19.35 13.22 -10.90
CA ALA A 63 -20.74 13.05 -11.37
C ALA A 63 -21.79 13.84 -10.54
N SER A 64 -21.44 14.38 -9.37
CA SER A 64 -22.36 15.16 -8.53
C SER A 64 -22.47 16.64 -8.93
N GLY A 65 -21.62 17.12 -9.83
CA GLY A 65 -21.76 18.44 -10.47
C GLY A 65 -20.92 19.57 -9.87
N ASP A 66 -19.98 19.27 -8.97
CA ASP A 66 -18.98 20.23 -8.46
C ASP A 66 -17.56 19.65 -8.61
N ASP A 67 -17.04 19.71 -9.84
CA ASP A 67 -15.74 19.14 -10.21
C ASP A 67 -14.57 19.79 -9.44
N GLY A 68 -14.69 21.07 -9.08
CA GLY A 68 -13.67 21.79 -8.31
C GLY A 68 -13.57 21.24 -6.88
N SER A 69 -14.70 21.10 -6.20
CA SER A 69 -14.75 20.51 -4.86
C SER A 69 -14.35 19.03 -4.86
N ALA A 70 -14.76 18.28 -5.88
CA ALA A 70 -14.44 16.85 -6.02
C ALA A 70 -12.93 16.59 -6.07
N ALA A 71 -12.19 17.38 -6.85
CA ALA A 71 -10.74 17.28 -6.97
C ALA A 71 -10.03 17.62 -5.65
N GLU A 72 -10.42 18.72 -5.00
CA GLU A 72 -9.83 19.15 -3.71
C GLU A 72 -10.06 18.11 -2.61
N VAL A 73 -11.28 17.60 -2.48
CA VAL A 73 -11.63 16.58 -1.48
C VAL A 73 -10.85 15.29 -1.72
N THR A 74 -10.76 14.85 -2.98
CA THR A 74 -10.03 13.62 -3.34
C THR A 74 -8.54 13.77 -3.05
N GLN A 75 -7.95 14.92 -3.37
CA GLN A 75 -6.54 15.20 -3.09
C GLN A 75 -6.27 15.24 -1.59
N TRP A 76 -7.10 15.95 -0.82
CA TRP A 76 -6.98 16.02 0.63
C TRP A 76 -7.08 14.64 1.28
N LEU A 77 -8.08 13.84 0.89
CA LEU A 77 -8.29 12.51 1.45
C LEU A 77 -7.12 11.58 1.12
N THR A 78 -6.60 11.65 -0.12
CA THR A 78 -5.43 10.87 -0.54
C THR A 78 -4.20 11.21 0.30
N ALA A 79 -3.95 12.50 0.52
CA ALA A 79 -2.83 12.94 1.35
C ALA A 79 -2.97 12.47 2.81
N ARG A 80 -4.18 12.57 3.38
CA ARG A 80 -4.47 12.12 4.75
C ARG A 80 -4.33 10.61 4.89
N PHE A 81 -4.81 9.85 3.91
CA PHE A 81 -4.67 8.39 3.89
C PHE A 81 -3.19 7.98 3.86
N ARG A 82 -2.40 8.57 2.96
CA ARG A 82 -0.95 8.29 2.87
C ARG A 82 -0.22 8.64 4.16
N LEU A 83 -0.55 9.76 4.79
CA LEU A 83 0.02 10.11 6.09
C LEU A 83 -0.30 9.06 7.15
N ALA A 84 -1.57 8.67 7.28
CA ALA A 84 -1.97 7.64 8.24
C ALA A 84 -1.27 6.30 7.97
N GLN A 85 -1.18 5.89 6.70
CA GLN A 85 -0.46 4.69 6.29
C GLN A 85 1.02 4.77 6.68
N HIS A 86 1.70 5.89 6.44
CA HIS A 86 3.11 6.06 6.80
C HIS A 86 3.37 6.02 8.30
N LEU A 87 2.48 6.63 9.10
CA LEU A 87 2.58 6.55 10.55
C LEU A 87 2.47 5.11 11.02
N LEU A 88 1.45 4.36 10.56
CA LEU A 88 1.30 2.94 10.89
C LEU A 88 2.51 2.10 10.45
N GLN A 89 3.06 2.37 9.25
CA GLN A 89 4.26 1.68 8.76
C GLN A 89 5.50 1.98 9.59
N THR A 90 5.62 3.23 10.09
CA THR A 90 6.76 3.65 10.93
C THR A 90 6.67 3.00 12.30
N ASP A 91 5.48 2.95 12.89
CA ASP A 91 5.25 2.28 14.17
C ASP A 91 5.55 0.77 14.04
N ALA A 92 5.04 0.11 13.00
CA ALA A 92 5.32 -1.30 12.74
C ALA A 92 6.82 -1.56 12.50
N LEU A 93 7.52 -0.66 11.82
CA LEU A 93 8.97 -0.76 11.62
C LEU A 93 9.72 -0.62 12.95
N GLU A 94 9.32 0.31 13.81
CA GLU A 94 9.92 0.47 15.13
C GLU A 94 9.75 -0.78 16.00
N GLU A 95 8.54 -1.36 16.02
CA GLU A 95 8.26 -2.60 16.72
C GLU A 95 9.14 -3.75 16.22
N GLU A 96 9.26 -3.91 14.90
CA GLU A 96 10.08 -4.94 14.29
C GLU A 96 11.57 -4.72 14.58
N CYS A 97 12.07 -3.49 14.51
CA CYS A 97 13.45 -3.17 14.89
C CYS A 97 13.74 -3.55 16.35
N ARG A 98 12.85 -3.20 17.27
CA ARG A 98 12.98 -3.56 18.70
C ARG A 98 12.98 -5.07 18.90
N ARG A 99 12.09 -5.78 18.21
CA ARG A 99 12.00 -7.25 18.25
C ARG A 99 13.31 -7.90 17.79
N VAL A 100 13.84 -7.46 16.64
CA VAL A 100 15.10 -7.97 16.09
C VAL A 100 16.28 -7.71 17.04
N VAL A 101 16.35 -6.55 17.68
CA VAL A 101 17.41 -6.26 18.66
C VAL A 101 17.26 -7.12 19.92
N ALA A 102 16.04 -7.31 20.42
CA ALA A 102 15.78 -8.14 21.60
C ALA A 102 16.12 -9.62 21.39
N GLU A 103 15.96 -10.12 20.16
CA GLU A 103 16.30 -11.48 19.76
C GLU A 103 17.77 -11.62 19.31
N TRP A 104 18.56 -10.53 19.32
CA TRP A 104 19.92 -10.55 18.81
C TRP A 104 20.85 -11.39 19.72
N PRO A 105 21.53 -12.44 19.20
CA PRO A 105 22.23 -13.43 20.03
C PRO A 105 23.34 -12.91 20.95
N ASP A 106 23.86 -11.69 20.73
CA ASP A 106 25.01 -11.12 21.46
C ASP A 106 24.75 -9.72 22.06
N ALA A 107 23.51 -9.37 22.42
CA ALA A 107 23.22 -8.07 23.05
C ALA A 107 23.94 -7.84 24.40
N GLY A 108 24.62 -8.85 24.95
CA GLY A 108 25.42 -8.81 26.18
C GLY A 108 26.94 -8.68 26.01
N GLU A 109 27.50 -8.74 24.81
CA GLU A 109 28.94 -8.53 24.55
C GLU A 109 29.16 -7.32 23.64
N ARG A 110 28.72 -6.13 24.07
CA ARG A 110 29.34 -4.90 23.56
C ARG A 110 30.66 -4.71 24.26
N ALA A 111 31.73 -5.10 23.58
CA ALA A 111 33.06 -4.58 23.82
C ALA A 111 32.99 -3.06 24.00
N ASP A 112 33.62 -2.60 25.07
CA ASP A 112 33.80 -1.21 25.44
C ASP A 112 34.28 -0.40 24.23
N TYR A 113 33.38 0.35 23.61
CA TYR A 113 33.75 1.54 22.83
C TYR A 113 33.82 2.71 23.82
N GLU A 114 34.80 2.65 24.72
CA GLU A 114 35.29 3.83 25.44
C GLU A 114 36.45 4.47 24.66
N ALA A 115 36.34 5.80 24.51
CA ALA A 115 37.28 6.81 24.03
C ALA A 115 37.55 6.93 22.51
#